data_AF-L7JXP8-F1
#
_entry.id   AF-L7JXP8-F1
#
_cell.length_a   1.000
_cell.length_b   1.000
_cell.length_c   1.000
_cell.angle_alpha   90.00
_cell.angle_beta   90.00
_cell.angle_gamma   90.00
#
_symmetry.space_group_name_H-M   'P 1'
#
loop_
_entity.id
_entity.type
_entity.pdbx_description
1 polymer ?
#
loop_
_entity_poly.entity_id
_entity_poly.type
_entity_poly.pdbx_seq_one_letter_code
_entity_poly.pdbx_strand_id
1 'polypeptide(L)'
;MVQNTSHPLTISEAFHHLASQRPRIIKKDVKFRTIFENTYNYCQQHTRVSSTSLMENLRTSLIELGLNEDEVAIVASLFPQSVDEVRLLVDSLGRLDEQTLIKVINKINSVS
;
A
#
# COMPACT_ATOMS: atom_id res chain seq x y z
N MET A 1 26.51 -7.00 -5.37
CA MET A 1 25.30 -6.18 -5.27
C MET A 1 24.38 -6.87 -4.27
N VAL A 2 24.08 -6.24 -3.14
CA VAL A 2 23.14 -6.82 -2.16
C VAL A 2 21.76 -6.78 -2.82
N GLN A 3 21.19 -7.94 -3.16
CA GLN A 3 19.79 -7.99 -3.56
C GLN A 3 18.99 -7.47 -2.36
N ASN A 4 18.36 -6.30 -2.52
CA ASN A 4 17.48 -5.77 -1.50
C ASN A 4 16.21 -6.64 -1.53
N THR A 5 16.16 -7.67 -0.69
CA THR A 5 15.02 -8.62 -0.59
C THR A 5 13.82 -8.00 0.13
N SER A 6 13.67 -6.68 0.08
CA SER A 6 12.64 -5.96 0.81
C SER A 6 11.33 -6.04 0.05
N HIS A 7 10.27 -6.53 0.70
CA HIS A 7 8.92 -6.53 0.17
C HIS A 7 8.21 -5.24 0.62
N PRO A 8 7.84 -4.33 -0.29
CA PRO A 8 7.21 -3.08 0.06
C PRO A 8 5.76 -3.31 0.51
N LEU A 9 5.44 -2.75 1.68
CA LEU A 9 4.10 -2.80 2.25
C LEU A 9 3.31 -1.53 1.90
N THR A 10 2.05 -1.72 1.55
CA THR A 10 1.04 -0.67 1.51
C THR A 10 0.73 -0.17 2.92
N ILE A 11 0.14 1.03 3.01
CA ILE A 11 -0.38 1.56 4.30
C ILE A 11 -1.37 0.60 4.95
N SER A 12 -2.24 -0.02 4.15
CA SER A 12 -3.25 -0.95 4.65
C SER A 12 -2.61 -2.25 5.17
N GLU A 13 -1.62 -2.82 4.47
CA GLU A 13 -0.87 -3.99 4.96
C GLU A 13 -0.14 -3.66 6.26
N ALA A 14 0.55 -2.52 6.31
CA ALA A 14 1.22 -2.04 7.52
C ALA A 14 0.23 -1.91 8.70
N PHE A 15 -0.98 -1.38 8.47
CA PHE A 15 -2.02 -1.31 9.50
C PHE A 15 -2.35 -2.69 10.08
N HIS A 16 -2.67 -3.67 9.23
CA HIS A 16 -3.04 -5.02 9.66
C HIS A 16 -1.89 -5.72 10.39
N HIS A 17 -0.66 -5.56 9.91
CA HIS A 17 0.53 -6.07 10.59
C HIS A 17 0.70 -5.43 11.98
N LEU A 18 0.62 -4.11 12.09
CA LEU A 18 0.75 -3.40 13.36
C LEU A 18 -0.39 -3.78 14.32
N ALA A 19 -1.63 -3.86 13.84
CA ALA A 19 -2.78 -4.28 14.64
C ALA A 19 -2.55 -5.63 15.34
N SER A 20 -1.96 -6.59 14.62
CA SER A 20 -1.63 -7.92 15.17
C SER A 20 -0.57 -7.88 16.28
N GLN A 21 0.37 -6.92 16.21
CA GLN A 21 1.47 -6.80 17.16
C GLN A 21 1.14 -5.92 18.36
N ARG A 22 0.17 -5.00 18.23
CA ARG A 22 -0.19 -3.99 19.25
C ARG A 22 -0.30 -4.54 20.68
N PRO A 23 -0.92 -5.71 20.95
CA PRO A 23 -1.01 -6.26 22.31
C PRO A 23 0.36 -6.53 22.98
N ARG A 24 1.40 -6.79 22.17
CA ARG A 24 2.77 -7.10 22.65
C ARG A 24 3.59 -5.85 22.93
N ILE A 25 3.19 -4.71 22.37
CA ILE A 25 3.92 -3.45 22.43
C ILE A 25 3.81 -2.79 23.81
N ILE A 26 2.74 -3.06 24.55
CA ILE A 26 2.49 -2.52 25.91
C ILE A 26 3.71 -2.77 26.83
N LYS A 27 4.41 -3.89 26.66
CA LYS A 27 5.57 -4.31 27.48
C LYS A 27 6.90 -3.66 27.09
N LYS A 28 6.95 -2.85 26.03
CA LYS A 28 8.17 -2.18 25.54
C LYS A 28 8.39 -0.83 26.22
N ASP A 29 9.57 -0.23 26.03
CA ASP A 29 9.88 1.08 26.58
C ASP A 29 8.98 2.19 26.00
N VAL A 30 8.86 3.31 26.72
CA VAL A 30 7.97 4.42 26.37
C VAL A 30 8.27 4.97 24.97
N LYS A 31 9.55 5.06 24.59
CA LYS A 31 9.97 5.63 23.31
C LYS A 31 9.53 4.72 22.17
N PHE A 32 9.77 3.42 22.28
CA PHE A 32 9.32 2.44 21.30
C PHE A 32 7.79 2.43 21.17
N ARG A 33 7.05 2.46 22.29
CA ARG A 33 5.59 2.54 22.27
C ARG A 33 5.07 3.78 21.56
N THR A 34 5.72 4.93 21.77
CA THR A 34 5.33 6.20 21.13
C THR A 34 5.49 6.13 19.61
N ILE A 35 6.63 5.59 19.13
CA ILE A 35 6.85 5.39 17.69
C ILE A 35 5.80 4.43 17.12
N PHE A 36 5.57 3.31 17.79
CA PHE A 36 4.60 2.32 17.35
C PHE A 36 3.19 2.90 17.26
N GLU A 37 2.70 3.57 18.30
CA GLU A 37 1.35 4.13 18.31
C GLU A 37 1.20 5.25 17.27
N ASN A 38 2.22 6.09 17.07
CA ASN A 38 2.19 7.10 16.00
C ASN A 38 2.06 6.46 14.61
N THR A 39 2.86 5.43 14.32
CA THR A 39 2.78 4.71 13.04
C THR A 39 1.45 3.97 12.90
N TYR A 40 0.99 3.29 13.96
CA TYR A 40 -0.30 2.58 13.96
C TYR A 40 -1.46 3.54 13.69
N ASN A 41 -1.50 4.67 14.39
CA ASN A 41 -2.56 5.67 14.22
C ASN A 41 -2.56 6.27 12.81
N TYR A 42 -1.38 6.56 12.26
CA TYR A 42 -1.24 7.00 10.87
C TYR A 42 -1.81 5.95 9.91
N CYS A 43 -1.38 4.69 10.03
CA CYS A 43 -1.88 3.62 9.16
C CYS A 43 -3.38 3.38 9.34
N GLN A 44 -3.92 3.50 10.56
CA GLN A 44 -5.35 3.37 10.82
C GLN A 44 -6.17 4.48 10.15
N GLN A 45 -5.69 5.72 10.16
CA GLN A 45 -6.39 6.86 9.54
C GLN A 45 -6.39 6.80 8.01
N HIS A 46 -5.39 6.14 7.43
CA HIS A 46 -5.17 6.10 5.99
C HIS A 46 -5.38 4.71 5.37
N THR A 47 -5.81 3.72 6.15
CA THR A 47 -6.18 2.40 5.61
C THR A 47 -7.42 2.54 4.74
N ARG A 48 -7.34 1.99 3.52
CA ARG A 48 -8.43 2.02 2.54
C ARG A 48 -9.00 0.62 2.33
N VAL A 49 -8.17 -0.42 2.51
CA VAL A 49 -8.58 -1.81 2.34
C VAL A 49 -8.73 -2.48 3.69
N SER A 50 -9.94 -2.93 3.98
CA SER A 50 -10.31 -3.47 5.30
C SER A 50 -9.87 -4.92 5.54
N SER A 51 -9.58 -5.67 4.48
CA SER A 51 -9.27 -7.11 4.56
C SER A 51 -7.93 -7.43 3.93
N THR A 52 -7.15 -8.31 4.58
CA THR A 52 -5.91 -8.87 4.05
C THR A 52 -6.12 -9.64 2.75
N SER A 53 -7.20 -10.41 2.63
CA SER A 53 -7.52 -11.14 1.39
C SER A 53 -7.81 -10.20 0.21
N LEU A 54 -8.43 -9.04 0.46
CA LEU A 54 -8.68 -8.04 -0.58
C LEU A 54 -7.37 -7.38 -1.04
N MET A 55 -6.42 -7.17 -0.12
CA MET A 55 -5.11 -6.63 -0.46
C MET A 55 -4.28 -7.60 -1.30
N GLU A 56 -4.25 -8.89 -0.94
CA GLU A 56 -3.55 -9.92 -1.72
C GLU A 56 -4.11 -10.02 -3.15
N ASN A 57 -5.43 -9.98 -3.28
CA ASN A 57 -6.11 -9.96 -4.57
C ASN A 57 -5.82 -8.67 -5.35
N LEU A 58 -5.82 -7.52 -4.68
CA LEU A 58 -5.48 -6.23 -5.30
C LEU A 58 -4.05 -6.27 -5.84
N ARG A 59 -3.08 -6.70 -5.02
CA ARG A 59 -1.67 -6.80 -5.39
C ARG A 59 -1.49 -7.68 -6.61
N THR A 60 -2.05 -8.89 -6.60
CA THR A 60 -2.01 -9.81 -7.75
C THR A 60 -2.55 -9.16 -9.02
N SER A 61 -3.73 -8.53 -8.95
CA SER A 61 -4.32 -7.87 -10.12
C SER A 61 -3.50 -6.68 -10.64
N LEU A 62 -2.87 -5.91 -9.75
CA LEU A 62 -2.04 -4.78 -10.16
C LEU A 62 -0.73 -5.26 -10.81
N ILE A 63 -0.13 -6.34 -10.31
CA ILE A 63 1.05 -6.98 -10.94
C ILE A 63 0.69 -7.52 -12.33
N GLU A 64 -0.48 -8.15 -12.49
CA GLU A 64 -0.99 -8.61 -13.79
C GLU A 64 -1.22 -7.47 -14.78
N LEU A 65 -1.55 -6.27 -14.29
CA LEU A 65 -1.62 -5.04 -15.10
C LEU A 65 -0.24 -4.44 -15.42
N GLY A 66 0.84 -5.11 -15.00
CA GLY A 66 2.21 -4.78 -15.35
C GLY A 66 2.91 -3.86 -14.35
N LEU A 67 2.37 -3.66 -13.14
CA LEU A 67 3.05 -2.92 -12.07
C LEU A 67 4.11 -3.79 -11.38
N ASN A 68 5.21 -3.18 -10.97
CA ASN A 68 6.16 -3.82 -10.05
C ASN A 68 5.73 -3.66 -8.59
N GLU A 69 6.39 -4.39 -7.67
CA GLU A 69 6.03 -4.40 -6.24
C GLU A 69 6.03 -3.00 -5.59
N ASP A 70 6.99 -2.15 -5.93
CA ASP A 70 7.08 -0.78 -5.39
C ASP A 70 5.95 0.10 -5.93
N GLU A 71 5.65 0.01 -7.23
CA GLU A 71 4.54 0.70 -7.88
C GLU A 71 3.21 0.28 -7.26
N VAL A 72 3.02 -1.02 -7.00
CA VAL A 72 1.84 -1.54 -6.30
C VAL A 72 1.72 -0.92 -4.92
N ALA A 73 2.81 -0.94 -4.13
CA ALA A 73 2.77 -0.41 -2.77
C ALA A 73 2.39 1.07 -2.73
N ILE A 74 2.87 1.87 -3.70
CA ILE A 74 2.54 3.30 -3.80
C ILE A 74 1.09 3.49 -4.26
N VAL A 75 0.68 2.86 -5.36
CA VAL A 75 -0.68 3.00 -5.93
C VAL A 75 -1.75 2.55 -4.94
N ALA A 76 -1.54 1.40 -4.29
CA ALA A 76 -2.46 0.86 -3.29
C ALA A 76 -2.31 1.53 -1.90
N SER A 77 -1.45 2.54 -1.76
CA SER A 77 -1.42 3.43 -0.58
C SER A 77 -2.04 4.79 -0.87
N LEU A 78 -1.84 5.34 -2.07
CA LEU A 78 -2.26 6.70 -2.42
C LEU A 78 -3.66 6.75 -3.04
N PHE A 79 -4.13 5.67 -3.64
CA PHE A 79 -5.45 5.60 -4.30
C PHE A 79 -5.70 6.75 -5.30
N PRO A 80 -4.85 6.91 -6.34
CA PRO A 80 -5.03 7.95 -7.34
C PRO A 80 -6.36 7.80 -8.09
N GLN A 81 -7.04 8.91 -8.34
CA GLN A 81 -8.40 8.98 -8.90
C GLN A 81 -8.43 9.37 -10.39
N SER A 82 -7.28 9.70 -10.97
CA SER A 82 -7.16 10.07 -12.39
C SER A 82 -5.84 9.60 -12.98
N VAL A 83 -5.79 9.46 -14.32
CA VAL A 83 -4.56 9.09 -15.04
C VAL A 83 -3.45 10.14 -14.81
N ASP A 84 -3.82 11.41 -14.76
CA ASP A 84 -2.88 12.50 -14.48
C ASP A 84 -2.28 12.39 -13.08
N GLU A 85 -3.10 12.04 -12.08
CA GLU A 85 -2.63 11.81 -10.72
C GLU A 85 -1.71 10.58 -10.64
N VAL A 86 -2.03 9.48 -11.35
CA VAL A 86 -1.14 8.31 -11.42
C VAL A 86 0.23 8.71 -11.99
N ARG A 87 0.26 9.45 -13.11
CA ARG A 87 1.51 9.89 -13.74
C ARG A 87 2.29 10.88 -12.88
N LEU A 88 1.61 11.73 -12.12
CA LEU A 88 2.25 12.69 -11.24
C LEU A 88 2.84 12.04 -9.98
N LEU A 89 2.10 11.12 -9.36
CA LEU A 89 2.50 10.48 -8.10
C LEU A 89 3.45 9.29 -8.32
N VAL A 90 3.32 8.61 -9.46
CA VAL A 90 4.09 7.40 -9.79
C VAL A 90 4.58 7.50 -11.24
N ASP A 91 5.56 8.39 -11.46
CA ASP A 91 6.12 8.70 -12.79
C ASP A 91 6.57 7.46 -13.58
N SER A 92 7.04 6.41 -12.88
CA SER A 92 7.44 5.15 -13.53
C SER A 92 6.29 4.42 -14.25
N LEU A 93 5.03 4.70 -13.91
CA LEU A 93 3.85 4.19 -14.61
C LEU A 93 3.55 4.94 -15.91
N GLY A 94 4.26 6.03 -16.22
CA GLY A 94 4.18 6.71 -17.51
C GLY A 94 4.51 5.81 -18.71
N ARG A 95 5.18 4.67 -18.48
CA ARG A 95 5.43 3.63 -19.49
C ARG A 95 4.17 2.86 -19.92
N LEU A 96 3.11 2.86 -19.11
CA LEU A 96 1.86 2.16 -19.39
C LEU A 96 0.93 3.04 -20.22
N ASP A 97 0.17 2.41 -21.11
CA ASP A 97 -0.83 3.12 -21.91
C ASP A 97 -2.01 3.57 -21.04
N GLU A 98 -2.74 4.58 -21.52
CA GLU A 98 -3.86 5.17 -20.79
C GLU A 98 -4.97 4.18 -20.45
N GLN A 99 -5.26 3.20 -21.32
CA GLN A 99 -6.29 2.19 -21.05
C GLN A 99 -5.87 1.27 -19.90
N THR A 100 -4.58 0.93 -19.82
CA THR A 100 -4.03 0.18 -18.69
C THR A 100 -4.10 1.00 -17.40
N LEU A 101 -3.76 2.28 -17.44
CA LEU A 101 -3.87 3.16 -16.26
C LEU A 101 -5.32 3.34 -15.78
N ILE A 102 -6.28 3.41 -16.70
CA ILE A 102 -7.72 3.40 -16.35
C ILE A 102 -8.10 2.09 -15.65
N LYS A 103 -7.61 0.92 -16.12
CA LYS A 103 -7.85 -0.36 -15.44
C LYS A 103 -7.26 -0.41 -14.04
N VAL A 104 -6.07 0.14 -13.85
CA VAL A 104 -5.43 0.27 -12.52
C VAL A 104 -6.32 1.07 -11.56
N ILE A 105 -6.79 2.24 -11.98
CA ILE A 105 -7.68 3.11 -11.19
C ILE A 105 -9.00 2.39 -10.88
N ASN A 106 -9.60 1.73 -11.87
CA ASN A 106 -10.82 0.96 -11.64
C ASN A 106 -10.61 -0.18 -10.64
N LYS A 107 -9.45 -0.83 -10.67
CA LYS A 107 -9.13 -1.95 -9.77
C LYS A 107 -8.93 -1.50 -8.33
N ILE A 108 -8.22 -0.40 -8.08
CA ILE A 108 -8.06 0.11 -6.71
C ILE A 108 -9.40 0.60 -6.14
N ASN A 109 -10.25 1.20 -6.98
CA ASN A 109 -11.58 1.66 -6.56
C ASN A 109 -12.56 0.50 -6.30
N SER A 110 -12.30 -0.70 -6.80
CA SER A 110 -13.16 -1.87 -6.53
C SER A 110 -12.96 -2.49 -5.14
N VAL A 111 -11.94 -2.07 -4.40
CA VAL A 111 -11.61 -2.64 -3.07
C VAL A 111 -11.60 -1.61 -1.93
N SER A 112 -11.90 -0.34 -2.25
CA SER A 112 -12.07 0.75 -1.27
C SER A 112 -13.44 0.74 -0.61
#